data_AF-A0A536I6T9-F1
#
_entry.id   AF-A0A536I6T9-F1
#
_cell.length_a   1.000
_cell.length_b   1.000
_cell.length_c   1.000
_cell.angle_alpha   90.00
_cell.angle_beta   90.00
_cell.angle_gamma   90.00
#
_symmetry.space_group_name_H-M   'P 1'
#
loop_
_entity.id
_entity.type
_entity.pdbx_description
1 polymer ?
#
loop_
_entity_poly.entity_id
_entity_poly.type
_entity_poly.pdbx_seq_one_letter_code
_entity_poly.pdbx_strand_id
1 'polypeptide(L)' 'MPFKPDRLTEKTQEAIQQAQALAQEAQQQEITPEHLLLALLQQADGTVPPILQQIGVDPTRVAAELKAQLDRL' A
#
# COMPACT_ATOMS: atom_id res chain seq x y z
N MET A 1 -4.67 21.69 8.65
CA MET A 1 -4.10 20.89 9.76
C MET A 1 -2.94 20.08 9.20
N PRO A 2 -1.77 20.02 9.85
CA PRO A 2 -0.68 19.17 9.40
C PRO A 2 -1.04 17.70 9.61
N PHE A 3 -0.62 16.84 8.69
CA PHE A 3 -0.67 15.39 8.85
C PHE A 3 0.22 14.98 10.04
N LYS A 4 -0.28 14.07 10.88
CA LYS A 4 0.39 13.60 12.12
C LYS A 4 0.48 12.07 12.12
N PRO A 5 1.50 11.48 11.46
CA PRO A 5 1.64 10.03 11.36
C PRO A 5 1.78 9.36 12.73
N ASP A 6 2.34 10.06 13.73
CA ASP A 6 2.51 9.63 15.12
C ASP A 6 1.20 9.27 15.84
N ARG A 7 0.05 9.67 15.29
CA ARG A 7 -1.28 9.35 15.82
C ARG A 7 -1.92 8.10 15.22
N LEU A 8 -1.28 7.49 14.23
CA LEU A 8 -1.77 6.28 13.58
C LEU A 8 -1.24 5.04 14.31
N THR A 9 -1.86 3.88 14.07
CA THR A 9 -1.31 2.61 14.57
C THR A 9 0.06 2.35 13.98
N GLU A 10 0.91 1.59 14.68
CA GLU A 10 2.26 1.24 14.21
C GLU A 10 2.23 0.63 12.80
N LYS A 11 1.35 -0.34 12.55
CA LYS A 11 1.16 -0.92 11.21
C LYS A 11 0.77 0.11 10.16
N THR A 12 -0.05 1.11 10.49
CA THR A 12 -0.39 2.15 9.52
C THR A 12 0.81 3.04 9.23
N GLN A 13 1.61 3.36 10.25
CA GLN A 13 2.84 4.13 10.07
C GLN A 13 3.84 3.38 9.17
N GLU A 14 4.02 2.08 9.40
CA GLU A 14 4.83 1.20 8.55
C GLU A 14 4.30 1.17 7.11
N ALA A 15 2.98 1.09 6.91
CA ALA A 15 2.39 1.08 5.56
C ALA A 15 2.70 2.38 4.80
N ILE A 16 2.66 3.53 5.47
CA ILE A 16 2.98 4.82 4.87
C ILE A 16 4.47 4.91 4.51
N GLN A 17 5.35 4.43 5.38
CA GLN A 17 6.78 4.36 5.10
C GLN A 17 7.07 3.46 3.89
N GLN A 18 6.43 2.28 3.84
CA GLN A 18 6.58 1.36 2.72
C GLN A 18 5.99 1.95 1.42
N ALA A 19 4.87 2.66 1.48
CA ALA A 19 4.30 3.35 0.33
C ALA A 19 5.26 4.40 -0.25
N GLN A 20 5.96 5.13 0.62
CA GLN A 20 6.99 6.07 0.21
C GLN A 20 8.18 5.37 -0.45
N ALA A 21 8.63 4.23 0.09
CA ALA A 21 9.67 3.41 -0.52
C ALA A 21 9.25 2.91 -1.91
N LEU A 22 8.02 2.41 -2.06
CA LEU A 22 7.49 1.95 -3.35
C LEU A 22 7.45 3.08 -4.39
N ALA A 23 7.06 4.29 -4.01
CA ALA A 23 7.08 5.44 -4.93
C ALA A 23 8.50 5.82 -5.36
N GLN A 24 9.46 5.75 -4.44
CA GLN A 24 10.88 5.98 -4.75
C GLN A 24 11.44 4.91 -5.69
N GLU A 25 11.12 3.64 -5.44
CA GLU A 25 11.49 2.50 -6.29
C GLU A 25 10.91 2.63 -7.71
N ALA A 26 9.67 3.10 -7.81
CA ALA A 26 8.99 3.39 -9.08
C ALA A 26 9.45 4.72 -9.74
N GLN A 27 10.39 5.45 -9.13
CA GLN A 27 10.86 6.77 -9.58
C GLN A 27 9.74 7.83 -9.71
N GLN A 28 8.69 7.70 -8.89
CA GLN A 28 7.52 8.57 -8.87
C GLN A 28 7.64 9.60 -7.73
N GLN A 29 7.41 10.87 -8.07
CA GLN A 29 7.59 11.99 -7.14
C GLN A 29 6.46 12.10 -6.10
N GLU A 30 5.29 11.57 -6.43
CA GLU A 30 4.10 11.64 -5.60
C GLU A 30 3.73 10.26 -5.05
N ILE A 31 3.42 10.20 -3.76
CA ILE A 31 2.84 9.00 -3.15
C ILE A 31 1.35 9.00 -3.47
N THR A 32 0.94 8.05 -4.30
CA THR A 32 -0.46 7.86 -4.69
C THR A 32 -1.16 6.78 -3.85
N PRO A 33 -2.51 6.69 -3.88
CA PRO A 33 -3.25 5.62 -3.20
C PRO A 33 -2.83 4.21 -3.61
N GLU A 34 -2.39 4.01 -4.85
CA GLU A 34 -1.90 2.73 -5.38
C GLU A 34 -0.67 2.23 -4.61
N HIS A 35 0.27 3.14 -4.29
CA HIS A 35 1.43 2.83 -3.46
C HIS A 35 1.03 2.39 -2.06
N LEU A 36 0.08 3.11 -1.46
CA LEU A 36 -0.41 2.80 -0.13
C LEU A 36 -1.13 1.46 -0.09
N LEU A 37 -1.99 1.18 -1.07
CA LEU A 37 -2.68 -0.10 -1.14
C LEU A 37 -1.71 -1.25 -1.39
N LEU A 38 -0.72 -1.07 -2.26
CA LEU A 38 0.30 -2.08 -2.50
C LEU A 38 1.14 -2.35 -1.24
N ALA A 39 1.50 -1.31 -0.49
CA ALA A 39 2.16 -1.45 0.80
C ALA A 39 1.31 -2.26 1.79
N LEU A 40 0.04 -1.89 1.98
CA LEU A 40 -0.90 -2.58 2.87
C LEU A 40 -1.10 -4.06 2.49
N LEU A 41 -1.07 -4.39 1.19
CA LEU A 41 -1.17 -5.77 0.71
C LEU A 41 0.08 -6.60 0.96
N GLN A 42 1.26 -5.97 1.04
CA GLN A 42 2.55 -6.63 1.26
C GLN A 42 2.94 -6.70 2.74
N GLN A 43 2.18 -6.07 3.63
CA GLN A 43 2.47 -6.10 5.07
C GLN A 43 2.34 -7.50 5.66
N ALA A 44 3.39 -7.94 6.34
CA ALA A 44 3.36 -9.14 7.17
C ALA A 44 2.30 -9.00 8.28
N ASP A 45 1.49 -10.05 8.44
CA ASP A 45 0.36 -10.09 9.37
C ASP A 45 -0.62 -8.90 9.19
N GLY A 46 -0.69 -8.33 7.98
CA GLY A 46 -1.58 -7.23 7.63
C GLY A 46 -3.05 -7.66 7.60
N THR A 47 -3.95 -6.71 7.85
CA THR A 47 -5.40 -6.98 7.86
C THR A 47 -6.03 -6.92 6.47
N VAL A 48 -5.41 -6.24 5.51
CA VAL A 48 -5.98 -6.02 4.18
C VAL A 48 -6.08 -7.30 3.35
N PRO A 49 -5.05 -8.18 3.26
CA PRO A 49 -5.19 -9.41 2.48
C PRO A 49 -6.31 -10.35 2.98
N PRO A 50 -6.46 -10.61 4.31
CA PRO A 50 -7.59 -11.37 4.82
C PRO A 50 -8.96 -10.75 4.51
N ILE A 51 -9.09 -9.42 4.59
CA ILE A 51 -10.36 -8.73 4.27
C ILE A 51 -10.73 -8.93 2.80
N LEU A 52 -9.77 -8.78 1.89
CA LEU A 52 -10.01 -9.03 0.46
C LEU A 52 -10.43 -10.49 0.20
N GLN A 53 -9.75 -11.46 0.84
CA GLN A 53 -10.12 -12.86 0.72
C GLN A 53 -11.54 -13.13 1.24
N GLN A 54 -11.94 -12.51 2.36
CA GLN A 54 -13.29 -12.65 2.92
C GLN A 54 -14.40 -12.16 1.99
N ILE A 55 -14.11 -11.17 1.14
CA ILE A 55 -15.05 -10.66 0.13
C ILE A 55 -14.89 -11.34 -1.25
N GLY A 56 -14.10 -12.41 -1.33
CA GLY A 56 -13.90 -13.19 -2.55
C GLY A 56 -12.94 -12.56 -3.56
N VAL A 57 -12.10 -11.61 -3.13
CA VAL A 57 -11.09 -10.95 -3.96
C VAL A 57 -9.72 -11.57 -3.67
N ASP A 58 -9.00 -11.97 -4.73
CA ASP A 58 -7.63 -12.48 -4.61
C ASP A 58 -6.63 -11.31 -4.39
N PRO A 59 -5.99 -11.20 -3.21
CA PRO A 59 -5.04 -10.13 -2.93
C PRO A 59 -3.83 -10.14 -3.85
N THR A 60 -3.39 -11.33 -4.30
CA THR A 60 -2.22 -11.47 -5.17
C THR A 60 -2.49 -10.89 -6.56
N ARG A 61 -3.71 -11.09 -7.06
CA ARG A 61 -4.17 -10.49 -8.31
C ARG A 61 -4.25 -8.97 -8.19
N VAL A 62 -4.83 -8.45 -7.11
CA VAL A 62 -4.90 -6.99 -6.88
C VAL A 62 -3.50 -6.37 -6.81
N ALA A 63 -2.56 -7.02 -6.10
CA ALA A 63 -1.18 -6.54 -6.02
C ALA A 63 -0.47 -6.53 -7.39
N ALA A 64 -0.73 -7.52 -8.25
CA ALA A 64 -0.19 -7.56 -9.61
C ALA A 64 -0.78 -6.46 -10.50
N GLU A 65 -2.09 -6.24 -10.42
CA GLU A 65 -2.78 -5.16 -11.17
C GLU A 65 -2.29 -3.78 -10.73
N LEU A 66 -2.08 -3.56 -9.42
CA LEU A 66 -1.50 -2.33 -8.88
C LEU A 66 -0.08 -2.07 -9.39
N LYS A 67 0.80 -3.09 -9.37
CA LYS A 67 2.16 -2.95 -9.93
C LYS A 67 2.11 -2.51 -11.39
N ALA A 68 1.27 -3.16 -12.20
CA ALA A 68 1.10 -2.79 -13.61
C ALA A 68 0.48 -1.39 -13.80
N GLN A 69 -0.32 -0.89 -12.86
CA GLN A 69 -0.82 0.49 -12.89
C GLN A 69 0.29 1.49 -12.54
N LEU A 70 1.06 1.21 -11.49
CA LEU A 70 2.19 2.04 -11.08
C LEU A 70 3.21 2.17 -12.19
N ASP A 71 3.55 1.10 -12.92
CA ASP A 71 4.48 1.16 -14.05
C ASP A 71 4.04 2.08 -15.21
N ARG A 72 2.78 2.53 -15.21
CA ARG A 72 2.17 3.38 -16.26
C ARG A 72 1.93 4.83 -15.82
N LEU A 73 2.16 5.16 -14.55
CA LEU A 73 2.04 6.51 -14.01
C LEU A 73 3.35 7.29 -14.23
#